data_AF-A0AAD1JH94-F1
#
_entry.id   AF-A0AAD1JH94-F1
#
_cell.length_a   1.000
_cell.length_b   1.000
_cell.length_c   1.000
_cell.angle_alpha   90.00
_cell.angle_beta   90.00
_cell.angle_gamma   90.00
#
_symmetry.space_group_name_H-M   'P 1'
#
loop_
_entity.id
_entity.type
_entity.pdbx_description
1 polymer ?
#
loop_
_entity_poly.entity_id
_entity_poly.type
_entity_poly.pdbx_seq_one_letter_code
_entity_poly.pdbx_strand_id
1 'polypeptide(L)'
;MIRHIIAAIAAALTVWAILYMAKLDQEVNRLQMIHEIIQKSKLEVPMAKKTTPTQQPQKAEESEEEKKLKVLKEKAGRMSAFEVSTTYRRNCASCHGINGEGAVGPKLIGKNKEYILQALKDFKSGKRKNYVMYGLLQQLDDKELDDLATEIGSFAQKLKEAQ
;
A
#
# COMPACT_ATOMS: atom_id res chain seq x y z
N MET A 1 35.63 -25.17 -45.13
CA MET A 1 34.63 -24.08 -45.09
C MET A 1 33.82 -24.06 -43.79
N ILE A 2 32.99 -25.07 -43.48
CA ILE A 2 32.04 -25.06 -42.33
C ILE A 2 32.65 -24.61 -40.99
N ARG A 3 33.84 -25.09 -40.60
CA ARG A 3 34.53 -24.69 -39.35
C ARG A 3 34.75 -23.17 -39.22
N HIS A 4 35.00 -22.47 -40.32
CA HIS A 4 35.19 -21.01 -40.31
C HIS A 4 33.86 -20.25 -40.20
N ILE A 5 32.77 -20.82 -40.73
CA ILE A 5 31.42 -20.27 -40.60
C ILE A 5 30.96 -20.34 -39.14
N ILE A 6 31.17 -21.48 -38.46
CA ILE A 6 30.84 -21.64 -37.04
C ILE A 6 31.65 -20.67 -36.16
N ALA A 7 32.96 -20.51 -36.44
CA ALA A 7 33.80 -19.57 -35.72
C ALA A 7 33.35 -18.10 -35.91
N ALA A 8 32.94 -17.72 -37.13
CA ALA A 8 32.41 -16.38 -37.41
C ALA A 8 31.08 -16.11 -36.68
N ILE A 9 30.17 -17.08 -36.63
CA ILE A 9 28.90 -16.96 -35.89
C ILE A 9 29.16 -16.83 -34.38
N ALA A 10 30.08 -17.63 -33.82
CA ALA A 10 30.43 -17.54 -32.40
C ALA A 10 31.01 -16.16 -32.04
N ALA A 11 31.90 -15.61 -32.87
CA ALA A 11 32.45 -14.26 -32.67
C ALA A 11 31.39 -13.16 -32.83
N ALA A 12 30.45 -13.30 -33.77
CA ALA A 12 29.35 -12.36 -33.93
C ALA A 12 28.41 -12.35 -32.70
N LEU A 13 28.13 -13.53 -32.12
CA LEU A 13 27.30 -13.66 -30.92
C LEU A 13 27.98 -13.07 -29.67
N THR A 14 29.29 -13.25 -29.48
CA THR A 14 30.00 -12.65 -28.34
C THR A 14 30.08 -11.13 -28.47
N VAL A 15 30.37 -10.60 -29.66
CA VAL A 15 30.35 -9.14 -29.92
C VAL A 15 28.94 -8.57 -29.72
N TRP A 16 27.90 -9.25 -30.21
CA TRP A 16 26.51 -8.83 -29.99
C TRP A 16 26.13 -8.84 -28.50
N ALA A 17 26.53 -9.86 -27.74
CA ALA A 17 26.29 -9.91 -26.30
C ALA A 17 27.00 -8.79 -25.54
N ILE A 18 28.26 -8.47 -25.90
CA ILE A 18 29.01 -7.34 -25.32
C ILE A 18 28.31 -6.01 -25.61
N LEU A 19 27.88 -5.78 -26.86
CA LEU A 19 27.14 -4.58 -27.25
C LEU A 19 25.76 -4.49 -26.57
N TYR A 20 25.08 -5.61 -26.39
CA TYR A 20 23.80 -5.68 -25.68
C TYR A 20 23.97 -5.34 -24.19
N MET A 21 24.99 -5.89 -23.52
CA MET A 21 25.30 -5.56 -22.12
C MET A 21 25.70 -4.08 -21.97
N ALA A 22 26.52 -3.53 -22.88
CA ALA A 22 26.85 -2.11 -22.87
C ALA A 22 25.62 -1.20 -23.07
N LYS A 23 24.63 -1.64 -23.86
CA LYS A 23 23.36 -0.93 -24.02
C LYS A 23 22.48 -1.02 -22.77
N LEU A 24 22.46 -2.16 -22.08
CA LEU A 24 21.77 -2.31 -20.79
C LEU A 24 22.40 -1.40 -19.72
N ASP A 25 23.72 -1.28 -19.68
CA ASP A 25 24.44 -0.37 -18.78
C ASP A 25 24.01 1.10 -19.01
N GLN A 26 23.79 1.49 -20.27
CA GLN A 26 23.26 2.80 -20.63
C GLN A 26 21.81 3.04 -20.16
N GLU A 27 20.98 2.00 -20.04
CA GLU A 27 19.67 2.10 -19.39
C GLU A 27 19.78 2.14 -17.86
N VAL A 28 20.74 1.44 -17.26
CA VAL A 28 21.02 1.54 -15.81
C VAL A 28 21.51 2.95 -15.45
N ASN A 29 22.26 3.63 -16.32
CA ASN A 29 22.62 5.04 -16.13
C ASN A 29 21.42 6.01 -16.14
N ARG A 30 20.21 5.62 -16.61
CA ARG A 30 18.99 6.41 -16.33
C ARG A 30 18.58 6.39 -14.85
N LEU A 31 19.04 5.42 -14.04
CA LEU A 31 18.82 5.45 -12.59
C LEU A 31 19.74 6.46 -11.87
N GLN A 32 20.82 6.93 -12.49
CA GLN A 32 21.61 8.03 -11.91
C GLN A 32 20.79 9.33 -11.80
N MET A 33 19.82 9.54 -12.69
CA MET A 33 18.86 10.64 -12.61
C MET A 33 18.02 10.58 -11.31
N ILE A 34 17.72 9.39 -10.80
CA ILE A 34 16.98 9.20 -9.53
C ILE A 34 17.87 9.58 -8.34
N HIS A 35 19.15 9.21 -8.36
CA HIS A 35 20.10 9.62 -7.32
C HIS A 35 20.33 11.14 -7.31
N GLU A 36 20.43 11.79 -8.48
CA GLU A 36 20.57 13.24 -8.55
C GLU A 36 19.32 13.96 -8.03
N ILE A 37 18.12 13.42 -8.30
CA ILE A 37 16.86 13.93 -7.75
C ILE A 37 16.80 13.75 -6.23
N ILE A 38 17.18 12.60 -5.69
CA ILE A 38 17.23 12.37 -4.23
C ILE A 38 18.23 13.31 -3.54
N GLN A 39 19.37 13.59 -4.18
CA GLN A 39 20.37 14.51 -3.63
C GLN A 39 19.94 15.99 -3.75
N LYS A 40 19.31 16.39 -4.85
CA LYS A 40 18.72 17.75 -5.02
C LYS A 40 17.46 17.96 -4.19
N SER A 41 16.71 16.91 -3.86
CA SER A 41 15.58 16.97 -2.92
C SER A 41 16.00 17.02 -1.46
N LYS A 42 17.29 17.25 -1.17
CA LYS A 42 17.79 17.66 0.14
C LYS A 42 17.39 19.11 0.44
N LEU A 43 16.09 19.37 0.38
CA LEU A 43 15.45 20.43 1.15
C LEU A 43 15.79 20.14 2.61
N GLU A 44 16.64 20.97 3.19
CA GLU A 44 17.03 20.82 4.59
C GLU A 44 15.84 21.15 5.46
N VAL A 45 15.11 20.12 5.90
CA VAL A 45 14.26 20.20 7.08
C VAL A 45 15.22 20.25 8.28
N PRO A 46 15.35 21.38 8.98
CA PRO A 46 16.37 21.54 10.00
C PRO A 46 16.01 20.74 11.25
N MET A 47 16.57 19.53 11.37
CA MET A 47 16.58 18.75 12.61
C MET A 47 17.58 19.38 13.61
N ALA A 48 17.24 20.57 14.12
CA ALA A 48 18.06 21.31 15.08
C ALA A 48 17.97 20.68 16.49
N LYS A 49 19.12 20.24 17.02
CA LYS A 49 19.23 19.54 18.29
C LYS A 49 19.30 20.51 19.48
N LYS A 50 18.13 20.80 20.08
CA LYS A 50 17.86 21.12 21.51
C LYS A 50 18.87 22.00 22.30
N THR A 51 18.46 23.24 22.62
CA THR A 51 19.09 24.10 23.67
C THR A 51 18.02 24.85 24.49
N THR A 52 18.29 25.19 25.75
CA THR A 52 17.38 25.80 26.75
C THR A 52 18.21 26.29 27.95
N PRO A 53 17.87 27.34 28.77
CA PRO A 53 16.79 28.36 28.70
C PRO A 53 17.30 29.83 28.66
N THR A 54 16.38 30.82 28.61
CA THR A 54 16.33 31.96 29.58
C THR A 54 14.96 32.66 29.52
N GLN A 55 14.20 32.53 30.62
CA GLN A 55 13.15 33.41 31.16
C GLN A 55 12.15 34.11 30.20
N GLN A 56 11.05 33.39 29.92
CA GLN A 56 9.65 33.73 30.31
C GLN A 56 9.32 35.16 30.80
N PRO A 57 8.07 35.69 30.59
CA PRO A 57 6.87 34.93 31.01
C PRO A 57 5.54 35.17 30.27
N GLN A 58 4.53 34.36 30.64
CA GLN A 58 3.06 34.54 30.41
C GLN A 58 2.56 34.22 28.97
N LYS A 59 1.47 33.48 28.74
CA LYS A 59 0.52 32.77 29.63
C LYS A 59 -0.25 31.72 28.81
N ALA A 60 -0.67 30.64 29.49
CA ALA A 60 -1.47 29.50 29.02
C ALA A 60 -2.21 29.62 27.67
N GLU A 61 -1.84 28.77 26.70
CA GLU A 61 -2.75 28.07 25.77
C GLU A 61 -1.98 26.95 25.02
N GLU A 62 -2.30 25.69 25.32
CA GLU A 62 -1.75 24.50 24.67
C GLU A 62 -2.41 24.36 23.28
N SER A 63 -1.67 24.66 22.21
CA SER A 63 -2.29 24.93 20.91
C SER A 63 -2.97 23.70 20.31
N GLU A 64 -4.13 23.96 19.70
CA GLU A 64 -4.95 22.99 18.96
C GLU A 64 -4.15 22.16 17.93
N GLU A 65 -3.09 22.73 17.35
CA GLU A 65 -2.24 22.05 16.36
C GLU A 65 -1.38 20.94 16.98
N GLU A 66 -0.86 21.10 18.20
CA GLU A 66 -0.05 20.05 18.84
C GLU A 66 -0.92 18.84 19.24
N LYS A 67 -2.13 19.10 19.74
CA LYS A 67 -3.15 18.07 19.97
C LYS A 67 -3.56 17.35 18.69
N LYS A 68 -3.85 18.10 17.60
CA LYS A 68 -4.15 17.51 16.29
C LYS A 68 -3.00 16.67 15.77
N LEU A 69 -1.76 17.15 15.87
CA LEU A 69 -0.57 16.41 15.43
C LEU A 69 -0.35 15.12 16.23
N LYS A 70 -0.61 15.13 17.54
CA LYS A 70 -0.56 13.93 18.39
C LYS A 70 -1.63 12.91 18.00
N VAL A 71 -2.90 13.35 17.89
CA VAL A 71 -4.02 12.50 17.46
C VAL A 71 -3.80 11.92 16.06
N LEU A 72 -3.24 12.69 15.13
CA LEU A 72 -2.89 12.21 13.79
C LEU A 72 -1.78 11.15 13.81
N LYS A 73 -0.73 11.31 14.63
CA LYS A 73 0.34 10.32 14.80
C LYS A 73 -0.17 9.02 15.43
N GLU A 74 -1.01 9.13 16.47
CA GLU A 74 -1.65 7.98 17.12
C GLU A 74 -2.60 7.25 16.15
N LYS A 75 -3.41 7.98 15.37
CA LYS A 75 -4.27 7.39 14.34
C LYS A 75 -3.47 6.71 13.23
N ALA A 76 -2.39 7.33 12.74
CA ALA A 76 -1.52 6.74 11.73
C ALA A 76 -0.86 5.44 12.23
N GLY A 77 -0.31 5.45 13.45
CA GLY A 77 0.28 4.26 14.07
C GLY A 77 -0.72 3.10 14.23
N ARG A 78 -1.97 3.41 14.59
CA ARG A 78 -3.05 2.42 14.69
C ARG A 78 -3.47 1.86 13.32
N MET A 79 -3.40 2.66 12.25
CA MET A 79 -3.65 2.18 10.88
C MET A 79 -2.54 1.23 10.39
N SER A 80 -1.29 1.44 10.80
CA SER A 80 -0.18 0.51 10.47
C SER A 80 -0.10 -0.72 11.38
N ALA A 81 -0.87 -0.77 12.48
CA ALA A 81 -0.99 -1.94 13.36
C ALA A 81 -2.19 -2.85 13.03
N PHE A 82 -3.10 -2.43 12.17
CA PHE A 82 -4.31 -3.20 11.85
C PHE A 82 -4.03 -4.26 10.78
N GLU A 83 -3.68 -5.47 11.22
CA GLU A 83 -3.34 -6.56 10.29
C GLU A 83 -4.55 -7.26 9.67
N VAL A 84 -4.45 -7.42 8.35
CA VAL A 84 -5.45 -8.02 7.46
C VAL A 84 -4.83 -8.93 6.41
N SER A 85 -5.60 -9.90 5.94
CA SER A 85 -5.20 -10.83 4.88
C SER A 85 -4.77 -10.13 3.60
N THR A 86 -3.90 -10.80 2.83
CA THR A 86 -3.48 -10.33 1.50
C THR A 86 -4.68 -10.16 0.56
N THR A 87 -5.69 -11.03 0.66
CA THR A 87 -6.92 -10.97 -0.15
C THR A 87 -7.72 -9.71 0.16
N TYR A 88 -8.00 -9.40 1.43
CA TYR A 88 -8.67 -8.16 1.81
C TYR A 88 -7.84 -6.93 1.43
N ARG A 89 -6.53 -6.96 1.67
CA ARG A 89 -5.61 -5.85 1.39
C ARG A 89 -5.56 -5.50 -0.11
N ARG A 90 -5.56 -6.49 -0.99
CA ARG A 90 -5.51 -6.29 -2.44
C ARG A 90 -6.87 -5.93 -3.05
N ASN A 91 -7.94 -6.58 -2.59
CA ASN A 91 -9.24 -6.53 -3.29
C ASN A 91 -10.26 -5.58 -2.64
N CYS A 92 -10.09 -5.21 -1.37
CA CYS A 92 -11.10 -4.49 -0.58
C CYS A 92 -10.58 -3.19 0.04
N ALA A 93 -9.37 -3.21 0.62
CA ALA A 93 -8.86 -2.14 1.48
C ALA A 93 -8.70 -0.78 0.78
N SER A 94 -8.45 -0.76 -0.54
CA SER A 94 -8.34 0.47 -1.34
C SER A 94 -9.63 1.30 -1.36
N CYS A 95 -10.79 0.64 -1.34
CA CYS A 95 -12.09 1.30 -1.36
C CYS A 95 -12.73 1.37 0.04
N HIS A 96 -12.57 0.33 0.86
CA HIS A 96 -13.24 0.22 2.16
C HIS A 96 -12.35 0.62 3.36
N GLY A 97 -11.09 0.98 3.12
CA GLY A 97 -10.11 1.26 4.18
C GLY A 97 -9.51 -0.03 4.76
N ILE A 98 -8.29 0.07 5.30
CA ILE A 98 -7.55 -1.07 5.87
C ILE A 98 -8.30 -1.73 7.04
N ASN A 99 -9.01 -0.92 7.82
CA ASN A 99 -9.82 -1.31 8.99
C ASN A 99 -11.32 -1.39 8.69
N GLY A 100 -11.74 -1.26 7.41
CA GLY A 100 -13.14 -1.27 7.02
C GLY A 100 -13.94 -0.03 7.43
N GLU A 101 -13.32 1.10 7.81
CA GLU A 101 -14.02 2.34 8.16
C GLU A 101 -14.79 2.98 6.99
N GLY A 102 -14.48 2.59 5.75
CA GLY A 102 -15.00 3.18 4.52
C GLY A 102 -14.11 4.30 3.99
N ALA A 103 -14.11 4.46 2.65
CA ALA A 103 -13.47 5.58 1.96
C ALA A 103 -14.25 5.90 0.68
N VAL A 104 -13.94 5.20 -0.42
CA VAL A 104 -14.73 5.22 -1.67
C VAL A 104 -15.93 4.27 -1.55
N GLY A 105 -15.72 3.12 -0.92
CA GLY A 105 -16.75 2.14 -0.59
C GLY A 105 -17.33 2.37 0.80
N PRO A 106 -18.57 1.87 1.05
CA PRO A 106 -19.25 2.03 2.33
C PRO A 106 -18.50 1.34 3.48
N LYS A 107 -18.71 1.86 4.70
CA LYS A 107 -18.19 1.31 5.95
C LYS A 107 -18.60 -0.16 6.14
N LEU A 108 -17.60 -1.02 6.37
CA LEU A 108 -17.75 -2.46 6.63
C LEU A 108 -17.66 -2.81 8.12
N ILE A 109 -16.82 -2.10 8.87
CA ILE A 109 -16.61 -2.38 10.30
C ILE A 109 -17.91 -2.20 11.10
N GLY A 110 -18.22 -3.19 11.94
CA GLY A 110 -19.47 -3.27 12.71
C GLY A 110 -20.60 -4.02 12.01
N LYS A 111 -20.36 -4.63 10.84
CA LYS A 111 -21.21 -5.69 10.28
C LYS A 111 -20.75 -7.06 10.77
N ASN A 112 -21.68 -8.00 10.94
CA ASN A 112 -21.35 -9.38 11.28
C ASN A 112 -20.99 -10.19 10.02
N LYS A 113 -20.45 -11.40 10.22
CA LYS A 113 -20.02 -12.31 9.15
C LYS A 113 -21.18 -12.61 8.19
N GLU A 114 -22.35 -12.90 8.72
CA GLU A 114 -23.51 -13.40 7.96
C GLU A 114 -24.00 -12.33 6.98
N TYR A 115 -24.10 -11.08 7.42
CA TYR A 115 -24.46 -9.95 6.56
C TYR A 115 -23.42 -9.72 5.45
N ILE A 116 -22.13 -9.79 5.77
CA ILE A 116 -21.06 -9.60 4.79
C ILE A 116 -21.07 -10.74 3.76
N LEU A 117 -21.16 -12.00 4.20
CA LEU A 117 -21.20 -13.17 3.32
C LEU A 117 -22.40 -13.11 2.37
N GLN A 118 -23.59 -12.77 2.89
CA GLN A 118 -24.78 -12.62 2.06
C GLN A 118 -24.63 -11.47 1.06
N ALA A 119 -24.05 -10.33 1.48
CA ALA A 119 -23.81 -9.21 0.57
C ALA A 119 -22.80 -9.56 -0.53
N LEU A 120 -21.71 -10.27 -0.20
CA LEU A 120 -20.72 -10.75 -1.17
C LEU A 120 -21.36 -11.71 -2.19
N LYS A 121 -22.14 -12.69 -1.73
CA LYS A 121 -22.87 -13.63 -2.60
C LYS A 121 -23.93 -12.94 -3.45
N ASP A 122 -24.65 -11.96 -2.91
CA ASP A 122 -25.63 -11.17 -3.65
C ASP A 122 -24.97 -10.29 -4.73
N PHE A 123 -23.77 -9.75 -4.49
CA PHE A 123 -23.01 -9.01 -5.50
C PHE A 123 -22.43 -9.95 -6.57
N LYS A 124 -21.81 -11.07 -6.20
CA LYS A 124 -21.22 -12.05 -7.13
C LYS A 124 -22.28 -12.69 -8.05
N SER A 125 -23.46 -12.99 -7.51
CA SER A 125 -24.60 -13.51 -8.30
C SER A 125 -25.32 -12.44 -9.14
N GLY A 126 -24.97 -11.15 -9.00
CA GLY A 126 -25.66 -10.04 -9.67
C GLY A 126 -27.04 -9.69 -9.10
N LYS A 127 -27.55 -10.44 -8.10
CA LYS A 127 -28.80 -10.17 -7.38
C LYS A 127 -28.81 -8.76 -6.78
N ARG A 128 -27.66 -8.31 -6.25
CA ARG A 128 -27.42 -6.92 -5.86
C ARG A 128 -26.54 -6.26 -6.91
N LYS A 129 -27.11 -5.29 -7.63
CA LYS A 129 -26.44 -4.63 -8.77
C LYS A 129 -25.34 -3.66 -8.30
N ASN A 130 -24.08 -3.97 -8.62
CA ASN A 130 -22.96 -3.05 -8.64
C ASN A 130 -21.85 -3.65 -9.52
N TYR A 131 -21.49 -3.00 -10.63
CA TYR A 131 -20.54 -3.55 -11.61
C TYR A 131 -19.11 -3.70 -11.07
N VAL A 132 -18.67 -2.80 -10.17
CA VAL A 132 -17.33 -2.86 -9.55
C VAL A 132 -17.25 -4.04 -8.61
N MET A 133 -18.21 -4.19 -7.70
CA MET A 133 -18.27 -5.33 -6.78
C MET A 133 -18.49 -6.66 -7.51
N TYR A 134 -19.33 -6.69 -8.54
CA TYR A 134 -19.49 -7.87 -9.39
C TYR A 134 -18.14 -8.29 -9.99
N GLY A 135 -17.47 -7.39 -10.71
CA GLY A 135 -16.18 -7.68 -11.36
C GLY A 135 -15.09 -8.15 -10.40
N LEU A 136 -14.95 -7.49 -9.24
CA LEU A 136 -13.99 -7.87 -8.20
C LEU A 136 -14.25 -9.27 -7.62
N LEU A 137 -15.53 -9.65 -7.47
CA LEU A 137 -15.90 -10.92 -6.84
C LEU A 137 -15.99 -12.10 -7.81
N GLN A 138 -15.91 -11.88 -9.13
CA GLN A 138 -15.96 -12.99 -10.09
C GLN A 138 -14.79 -13.98 -9.92
N GLN A 139 -13.60 -13.49 -9.58
CA GLN A 139 -12.39 -14.31 -9.45
C GLN A 139 -12.26 -15.04 -8.11
N LEU A 140 -13.09 -14.71 -7.11
CA LEU A 140 -13.01 -15.33 -5.78
C LEU A 140 -13.91 -16.56 -5.66
N ASP A 141 -13.43 -17.63 -5.02
CA ASP A 141 -14.28 -18.80 -4.73
C ASP A 141 -15.16 -18.62 -3.47
N ASP A 142 -16.09 -19.55 -3.23
CA ASP A 142 -17.01 -19.48 -2.08
C ASP A 142 -16.30 -19.56 -0.73
N LYS A 143 -15.11 -20.16 -0.66
CA LYS A 143 -14.29 -20.23 0.56
C LYS A 143 -13.61 -18.87 0.79
N GLU A 144 -13.05 -18.25 -0.23
CA GLU A 144 -12.50 -16.89 -0.14
C GLU A 144 -13.57 -15.86 0.28
N LEU A 145 -14.82 -16.02 -0.18
CA LEU A 145 -15.93 -15.19 0.30
C LEU A 145 -16.24 -15.40 1.79
N ASP A 146 -16.18 -16.64 2.30
CA ASP A 146 -16.39 -16.94 3.71
C ASP A 146 -15.22 -16.49 4.60
N ASP A 147 -13.99 -16.67 4.14
CA ASP A 147 -12.77 -16.18 4.80
C ASP A 147 -12.82 -14.65 4.93
N LEU A 148 -13.13 -13.93 3.84
CA LEU A 148 -13.31 -12.47 3.84
C LEU A 148 -14.45 -12.03 4.75
N ALA A 149 -15.59 -12.72 4.73
CA ALA A 149 -16.72 -12.39 5.60
C ALA A 149 -16.40 -12.60 7.09
N THR A 150 -15.65 -13.66 7.41
CA THR A 150 -15.15 -13.95 8.76
C THR A 150 -14.19 -12.87 9.23
N GLU A 151 -13.20 -12.52 8.38
CA GLU A 151 -12.23 -11.47 8.67
C GLU A 151 -12.90 -10.11 8.89
N ILE A 152 -13.75 -9.66 7.96
CA ILE A 152 -14.45 -8.37 8.04
C ILE A 152 -15.37 -8.32 9.27
N GLY A 153 -16.07 -9.43 9.57
CA GLY A 153 -16.91 -9.55 10.76
C GLY A 153 -16.15 -9.33 12.08
N SER A 154 -14.86 -9.72 12.12
CA SER A 154 -13.99 -9.53 13.28
C SER A 154 -13.46 -8.10 13.46
N PHE A 155 -13.57 -7.20 12.48
CA PHE A 155 -12.91 -5.89 12.51
C PHE A 155 -13.30 -5.03 13.71
N ALA A 156 -14.55 -5.10 14.15
CA ALA A 156 -15.04 -4.34 15.30
C ALA A 156 -14.49 -4.86 16.65
N GLN A 157 -14.01 -6.10 16.70
CA GLN A 157 -13.29 -6.68 17.83
C GLN A 157 -11.80 -6.36 17.72
N LYS A 158 -11.16 -6.67 16.57
CA LYS A 158 -9.74 -6.36 16.30
C LYS A 158 -9.40 -4.89 16.61
N LEU A 159 -10.28 -3.95 16.28
CA LEU A 159 -10.04 -2.53 16.54
C LEU A 159 -10.07 -2.17 18.03
N LYS A 160 -10.87 -2.88 18.86
CA LYS A 160 -10.91 -2.69 20.33
C LYS A 160 -9.70 -3.32 21.02
N GLU A 161 -9.20 -4.42 20.47
CA GLU A 161 -7.99 -5.11 20.96
C GLU A 161 -6.70 -4.32 20.60
N ALA A 162 -6.78 -3.43 19.61
CA ALA A 162 -5.73 -2.49 19.20
C ALA A 162 -5.90 -1.06 19.80
N GLN A 163 -6.48 -0.96 21.01
CA GLN A 163 -6.71 0.28 21.77
C GLN A 163 -6.15 0.20 23.19
#